data_AF-A0A9E7GV47-F1
#
_entry.id   AF-A0A9E7GV47-F1
#
_cell.length_a   1.000
_cell.length_b   1.000
_cell.length_c   1.000
_cell.angle_alpha   90.00
_cell.angle_beta   90.00
_cell.angle_gamma   90.00
#
_symmetry.space_group_name_H-M   'P 1'
#
loop_
_entity.id
_entity.type
_entity.pdbx_description
1 polymer ?
#
loop_
_entity_poly.entity_id
_entity_poly.type
_entity_poly.pdbx_seq_one_letter_code
_entity_poly.pdbx_strand_id
1 'polypeptide(L)'
;MGIRGVTVSDVRGFGAQGGSTERHGGSEFSEDKFIAKVKMEIVVCKDQVEAVVEKIIEEARTGEIGDGKIFLIPVSDVIRVRTGERGEKAERMSGGRADMMSLTASID
;
A
#
# COMPACT_ATOMS: atom_id res chain seq x y z
N MET A 1 11.31 -8.09 0.48
CA MET A 1 9.87 -8.42 0.64
C MET A 1 9.21 -9.01 -0.59
N GLY A 2 9.69 -8.77 -1.82
CA GLY A 2 9.19 -9.51 -3.00
C GLY A 2 7.81 -9.13 -3.51
N ILE A 3 7.27 -7.98 -3.09
CA ILE A 3 6.06 -7.41 -3.66
C ILE A 3 6.44 -6.74 -4.98
N ARG A 4 5.81 -7.17 -6.09
CA ARG A 4 6.14 -6.67 -7.43
C ARG A 4 4.95 -6.18 -8.25
N GLY A 5 3.75 -6.21 -7.68
CA GLY A 5 2.53 -5.64 -8.26
C GLY A 5 2.05 -4.48 -7.40
N VAL A 6 2.12 -3.27 -7.92
CA VAL A 6 1.63 -2.05 -7.27
C VAL A 6 1.05 -1.15 -8.34
N THR A 7 -0.12 -0.56 -8.06
CA THR A 7 -0.68 0.54 -8.84
C THR A 7 -0.57 1.82 -8.02
N VAL A 8 -0.17 2.92 -8.65
CA VAL A 8 0.02 4.21 -8.01
C VAL A 8 -0.79 5.26 -8.77
N SER A 9 -1.44 6.16 -8.03
CA SER A 9 -2.15 7.30 -8.60
C SER A 9 -1.97 8.56 -7.76
N ASP A 10 -1.89 9.71 -8.43
CA ASP A 10 -1.91 11.01 -7.77
C ASP A 10 -3.34 11.34 -7.33
N VAL A 11 -3.50 11.65 -6.06
CA VAL A 11 -4.79 11.97 -5.47
C VAL A 11 -4.71 13.26 -4.67
N ARG A 12 -5.87 13.80 -4.34
CA ARG A 12 -6.02 14.91 -3.41
C ARG A 12 -6.82 14.41 -2.23
N GLY A 13 -6.26 14.54 -1.04
CA GLY A 13 -6.85 14.04 0.19
C GLY A 13 -6.93 15.14 1.23
N PHE A 14 -7.85 14.95 2.16
CA PHE A 14 -7.99 15.78 3.34
C PHE A 14 -8.31 14.88 4.53
N GLY A 15 -7.77 15.21 5.69
CA GLY A 15 -8.03 14.52 6.94
C GLY A 15 -8.33 15.53 8.03
N ALA A 16 -9.60 15.94 8.17
CA ALA A 16 -10.02 16.77 9.30
C ALA A 16 -9.75 16.02 10.62
N GLN A 17 -8.69 16.41 11.33
CA GLN A 17 -8.61 16.21 12.76
C GLN A 17 -8.99 17.54 13.40
N GLY A 18 -10.19 17.59 13.98
CA GLY A 18 -10.82 18.81 14.47
C GLY A 18 -9.89 19.66 15.35
N GLY A 19 -9.44 20.78 14.80
CA GLY A 19 -8.75 21.85 15.52
C GLY A 19 -7.23 21.98 15.32
N SER A 20 -6.56 21.03 14.66
CA SER A 20 -5.11 21.12 14.46
C SER A 20 -4.79 21.41 12.99
N THR A 21 -4.67 22.68 12.63
CA THR A 21 -4.15 23.14 11.34
C THR A 21 -2.79 22.49 11.05
N GLU A 22 -2.75 21.59 10.07
CA GLU A 22 -1.50 21.04 9.52
C GLU A 22 -0.63 22.19 9.00
N ARG A 23 0.54 22.41 9.61
CA ARG A 23 1.52 23.39 9.16
C ARG A 23 2.39 22.79 8.07
N HIS A 24 2.15 23.19 6.82
CA HIS A 24 3.10 22.98 5.72
C HIS A 24 3.42 24.33 5.07
N GLY A 25 4.67 24.80 5.19
CA GLY A 25 5.14 26.00 4.48
C GLY A 25 4.65 27.36 5.03
N GLY A 26 4.23 27.45 6.30
CA GLY A 26 4.01 28.74 6.97
C GLY A 26 2.71 29.49 6.62
N SER A 27 1.74 28.85 5.99
CA SER A 27 0.40 29.40 5.79
C SER A 27 -0.65 28.54 6.50
N GLU A 28 -1.50 29.19 7.31
CA GLU A 28 -2.65 28.55 7.95
C GLU A 28 -3.65 28.18 6.86
N PHE A 29 -3.91 26.88 6.67
CA PHE A 29 -4.93 26.45 5.74
C PHE A 29 -6.26 26.29 6.46
N SER A 30 -7.28 27.00 5.94
CA SER A 30 -8.68 26.76 6.26
C SER A 30 -9.06 25.32 5.94
N GLU A 31 -10.06 24.80 6.65
CA GLU A 31 -10.51 23.40 6.68
C GLU A 31 -10.93 22.80 5.31
N ASP A 32 -10.88 23.58 4.22
CA ASP A 32 -11.32 23.22 2.87
C ASP A 32 -10.18 22.92 1.86
N LYS A 33 -8.91 23.00 2.27
CA LYS A 33 -7.79 22.79 1.34
C LYS A 33 -7.37 21.32 1.22
N PHE A 34 -7.64 20.73 0.06
CA PHE A 34 -7.10 19.42 -0.29
C PHE A 34 -5.59 19.46 -0.54
N ILE A 35 -4.88 18.48 0.01
CA ILE A 35 -3.43 18.31 -0.14
C ILE A 35 -3.15 17.18 -1.12
N ALA A 36 -2.13 17.36 -1.97
CA ALA A 36 -1.66 16.33 -2.88
C ALA A 36 -1.10 15.14 -2.09
N LYS A 37 -1.54 13.94 -2.42
CA LYS A 37 -1.10 12.67 -1.83
C LYS A 37 -0.95 11.63 -2.92
N VAL A 38 -0.19 10.58 -2.63
CA VAL A 38 -0.07 9.41 -3.52
C VAL A 38 -0.95 8.29 -2.95
N LYS A 39 -1.80 7.70 -3.79
CA LYS A 39 -2.57 6.50 -3.44
C LYS A 39 -1.85 5.28 -4.02
N MET A 40 -1.52 4.33 -3.16
CA MET A 40 -0.98 3.03 -3.54
C MET A 40 -2.05 1.96 -3.38
N GLU A 41 -2.18 1.11 -4.40
CA GLU A 41 -3.07 -0.05 -4.40
C GLU A 41 -2.23 -1.31 -4.60
N ILE A 42 -2.26 -2.19 -3.61
CA ILE A 42 -1.46 -3.40 -3.55
C ILE A 42 -2.39 -4.55 -3.18
N VAL A 43 -2.53 -5.52 -4.09
CA VAL A 43 -3.30 -6.74 -3.87
C VAL A 43 -2.30 -7.86 -3.58
N VAL A 44 -2.46 -8.52 -2.44
CA VAL A 44 -1.59 -9.61 -1.98
C VAL A 44 -2.40 -10.73 -1.35
N CYS A 45 -1.81 -11.92 -1.27
CA CYS A 45 -2.35 -13.01 -0.47
C CYS A 45 -2.42 -12.67 1.03
N LYS A 46 -3.36 -13.30 1.74
CA LYS A 46 -3.69 -13.02 3.15
C LYS A 46 -2.48 -13.12 4.08
N ASP A 47 -1.60 -14.08 3.85
CA ASP A 47 -0.38 -14.34 4.62
C ASP A 47 0.68 -13.23 4.48
N GLN A 48 0.56 -12.35 3.48
CA GLN A 48 1.50 -11.26 3.23
C GLN A 48 1.01 -9.90 3.74
N VAL A 49 -0.28 -9.79 4.10
CA VAL A 49 -0.93 -8.51 4.43
C VAL A 49 -0.17 -7.77 5.54
N GLU A 50 0.03 -8.40 6.70
CA GLU A 50 0.69 -7.75 7.85
C GLU A 50 2.10 -7.28 7.50
N ALA A 51 2.88 -8.13 6.81
CA ALA A 51 4.23 -7.78 6.41
C ALA A 51 4.24 -6.54 5.48
N VAL A 52 3.29 -6.43 4.56
CA VAL A 52 3.16 -5.26 3.67
C VAL A 52 2.76 -4.01 4.47
N VAL A 53 1.80 -4.14 5.39
CA VAL A 53 1.37 -3.02 6.23
C VAL A 53 2.53 -2.49 7.08
N GLU A 54 3.24 -3.38 7.77
CA GLU A 54 4.40 -3.02 8.60
C GLU A 54 5.46 -2.28 7.79
N LYS A 55 5.76 -2.76 6.58
CA LYS A 55 6.76 -2.11 5.73
C LYS A 55 6.33 -0.74 5.23
N ILE A 56 5.06 -0.56 4.87
CA ILE A 56 4.54 0.75 4.48
C ILE A 56 4.65 1.71 5.67
N ILE A 57 4.30 1.27 6.88
CA ILE A 57 4.41 2.09 8.09
C ILE A 57 5.88 2.45 8.36
N GLU A 58 6.79 1.49 8.30
CA GLU A 58 8.22 1.71 8.53
C GLU A 58 8.80 2.78 7.59
N GLU A 59 8.45 2.72 6.31
CA GLU A 59 9.04 3.57 5.27
C GLU A 59 8.33 4.92 5.09
N ALA A 60 7.00 4.97 5.29
CA ALA A 60 6.21 6.18 5.04
C ALA A 60 6.02 7.06 6.27
N ARG A 61 6.27 6.55 7.48
CA ARG A 61 6.02 7.29 8.72
C ARG A 61 7.12 8.31 8.98
N THR A 62 6.74 9.58 9.02
CA THR A 62 7.60 10.67 9.50
C THR A 62 7.34 11.01 10.96
N GLY A 63 6.16 10.63 11.49
CA GLY A 63 5.70 11.01 12.82
C GLY A 63 4.82 12.26 12.83
N GLU A 64 4.69 12.94 11.69
CA GLU A 64 3.90 14.16 11.55
C GLU A 64 2.47 13.88 11.09
N ILE A 65 1.59 14.86 11.31
CA ILE A 65 0.23 14.80 10.80
C ILE A 65 0.29 14.81 9.27
N GLY A 66 -0.44 13.88 8.64
CA GLY A 66 -0.52 13.77 7.19
C GLY A 66 0.19 12.55 6.60
N ASP A 67 0.91 11.75 7.41
CA ASP A 67 1.56 10.47 7.04
C ASP A 67 0.62 9.49 6.30
N GLY A 68 -0.69 9.64 6.48
CA GLY A 68 -1.71 8.98 5.67
C GLY A 68 -2.47 7.90 6.43
N LYS A 69 -3.18 7.06 5.69
CA LYS A 69 -4.00 5.95 6.20
C LYS A 69 -3.84 4.74 5.29
N ILE A 70 -3.79 3.56 5.89
CA ILE A 70 -3.84 2.29 5.17
C ILE A 70 -5.23 1.70 5.36
N PHE A 71 -5.87 1.31 4.25
CA PHE A 71 -7.16 0.64 4.27
C PHE A 71 -6.98 -0.80 3.80
N LEU A 72 -7.50 -1.76 4.56
CA LEU A 72 -7.55 -3.16 4.17
C LEU A 72 -8.92 -3.45 3.56
N ILE A 73 -8.93 -3.83 2.28
CA ILE A 73 -10.15 -4.12 1.52
C ILE A 73 -10.06 -5.57 1.04
N PRO A 74 -11.04 -6.43 1.36
CA PRO A 74 -11.03 -7.81 0.88
C PRO A 74 -11.26 -7.88 -0.63
N VAL A 75 -10.42 -8.64 -1.33
CA VAL A 75 -10.53 -8.92 -2.77
C VAL A 75 -11.00 -10.36 -2.95
N SER A 76 -12.07 -10.56 -3.72
CA SER A 76 -12.69 -11.87 -3.90
C SER A 76 -12.00 -12.75 -4.95
N ASP A 77 -11.43 -12.15 -5.99
CA ASP A 77 -10.71 -12.86 -7.05
C ASP A 77 -9.70 -11.94 -7.74
N VAL A 78 -8.66 -12.53 -8.31
CA VAL A 78 -7.63 -11.85 -9.11
C VAL A 78 -7.55 -12.56 -10.45
N ILE A 79 -7.59 -11.82 -11.55
CA ILE A 79 -7.54 -12.41 -12.90
C ILE A 79 -6.39 -11.78 -13.68
N ARG A 80 -5.48 -12.63 -14.18
CA ARG A 80 -4.39 -12.18 -15.05
C ARG A 80 -4.86 -12.19 -16.50
N VAL A 81 -5.12 -11.01 -17.06
CA VAL A 81 -5.70 -10.85 -18.41
C VAL A 81 -4.92 -11.63 -19.49
N ARG A 82 -3.58 -11.59 -19.45
CA ARG A 82 -2.74 -12.24 -20.46
C ARG A 82 -2.91 -13.77 -20.54
N THR A 83 -3.19 -14.42 -19.41
CA THR A 83 -3.18 -15.90 -19.30
C THR A 83 -4.54 -16.49 -18.92
N GLY A 84 -5.46 -15.67 -18.42
CA GLY A 84 -6.73 -16.11 -17.86
C GLY A 84 -6.61 -16.81 -16.50
N GLU A 85 -5.42 -16.86 -15.90
CA GLU A 85 -5.23 -17.41 -14.56
C GLU A 85 -6.06 -16.65 -13.53
N ARG A 86 -6.50 -17.35 -12.48
CA ARG A 86 -7.35 -16.83 -11.40
C ARG A 86 -6.76 -17.06 -10.01
N GLY A 87 -7.28 -16.35 -9.02
CA GLY A 87 -6.90 -16.46 -7.61
C GLY A 87 -5.39 -16.31 -7.38
N GLU A 88 -4.83 -17.16 -6.52
CA GLU A 88 -3.41 -17.11 -6.13
C GLU A 88 -2.45 -17.25 -7.32
N LYS A 89 -2.81 -18.00 -8.36
CA LYS A 89 -1.96 -18.15 -9.57
C LYS A 89 -1.85 -16.84 -10.34
N ALA A 90 -2.92 -16.05 -10.35
CA ALA A 90 -2.96 -14.74 -10.99
C ALA A 90 -2.27 -13.66 -10.15
N GLU A 91 -2.36 -13.76 -8.83
CA GLU A 91 -1.67 -12.87 -7.89
C GLU A 91 -0.16 -13.12 -7.88
N ARG A 92 0.27 -14.40 -7.85
CA ARG A 92 1.68 -14.77 -7.72
C ARG A 92 2.52 -14.18 -8.84
N MET A 93 3.55 -13.45 -8.46
CA MET A 93 4.56 -12.89 -9.38
C MET A 93 5.84 -13.73 -9.35
N SER A 94 6.41 -14.03 -10.53
CA SER A 94 7.71 -14.73 -10.62
C SER A 94 8.82 -13.96 -9.91
N GLY A 95 9.65 -14.67 -9.16
CA GLY A 95 10.63 -14.22 -8.16
C GLY A 95 10.07 -13.26 -7.10
N GLY A 96 8.74 -13.23 -6.92
CA GLY A 96 8.09 -12.52 -5.83
C GLY A 96 8.36 -13.18 -4.48
N ARG A 97 7.67 -12.73 -3.44
CA ARG A 97 7.87 -13.21 -2.07
C ARG A 97 7.78 -14.74 -1.95
N ALA A 98 6.79 -15.35 -2.60
CA ALA A 98 6.55 -16.78 -2.54
C ALA A 98 7.72 -17.61 -3.14
N ASP A 99 8.32 -17.12 -4.23
CA ASP A 99 9.47 -17.77 -4.86
C ASP A 99 10.73 -17.62 -3.99
N MET A 100 10.92 -16.46 -3.36
CA MET A 100 12.04 -16.24 -2.43
C MET A 100 11.94 -17.11 -1.18
N MET A 101 10.75 -17.26 -0.60
CA MET A 101 10.55 -18.12 0.59
C MET A 101 10.80 -19.59 0.25
N SER A 102 10.42 -20.04 -0.95
CA SER A 102 10.73 -21.40 -1.42
C SER A 102 12.23 -21.64 -1.60
N LEU A 103 12.98 -20.64 -2.07
CA LEU A 103 14.45 -20.76 -2.17
C LEU A 103 15.11 -20.87 -0.80
N THR A 104 14.68 -20.07 0.17
CA THR A 104 15.23 -20.11 1.53
C THR A 104 14.97 -21.47 2.20
N ALA A 105 13.75 -21.99 2.07
CA ALA A 105 13.37 -23.29 2.64
C ALA A 105 14.02 -24.52 1.95
N SER A 106 14.70 -24.32 0.81
CA SER A 106 15.40 -25.40 0.08
C SER A 106 16.91 -25.45 0.40
N ILE A 107 17.42 -24.50 1.19
CA ILE A 107 18.83 -24.39 1.60
C ILE A 107 19.04 -24.91 3.04
N ASP A 108 17.95 -25.16 3.77
CA ASP A 108 17.91 -25.81 5.08
C ASP A 108 17.64 -27.33 4.95
#